data_AF-A0A4Y6Q352-F1
#
_entry.id   AF-A0A4Y6Q352-F1
#
_cell.length_a   1.000
_cell.length_b   1.000
_cell.length_c   1.000
_cell.angle_alpha   90.00
_cell.angle_beta   90.00
_cell.angle_gamma   90.00
#
_symmetry.space_group_name_H-M   'P 1'
#
loop_
_entity.id
_entity.type
_entity.pdbx_description
1 polymer ?
#
loop_
_entity_poly.entity_id
_entity_poly.type
_entity_poly.pdbx_seq_one_letter_code
_entity_poly.pdbx_strand_id
1 'polypeptide(L)'
;MLATMFLSTYGDPDTLPAVRRTLDRVRSGANDPLADDSIRELERAIDELEFDEDVDAGKTAEELRREIEDLRHENARLREEIGLSGEPYRKGASEKLGRNDPCWCGSGRKYKRCHLKSDQS
;
A
#
# COMPACT_ATOMS: atom_id res chain seq x y z
N MET A 1 -20.59 3.58 -18.48
CA MET A 1 -20.15 3.60 -17.06
C MET A 1 -18.95 2.69 -16.76
N LEU A 2 -18.07 2.35 -17.73
CA LEU A 2 -16.85 1.56 -17.45
C LEU A 2 -15.55 2.22 -17.96
N ALA A 3 -15.62 3.32 -18.71
CA ALA A 3 -14.43 3.94 -19.30
C ALA A 3 -13.72 4.95 -18.37
N THR A 4 -14.45 5.57 -17.44
CA THR A 4 -13.90 6.62 -16.55
C THR A 4 -13.06 6.07 -15.40
N MET A 5 -13.30 4.82 -14.95
CA MET A 5 -12.49 4.15 -13.92
C MET A 5 -11.05 3.83 -14.34
N PHE A 6 -10.70 3.93 -15.63
CA PHE A 6 -9.38 3.53 -16.13
C PHE A 6 -8.35 4.67 -16.17
N LEU A 7 -8.78 5.93 -16.30
CA LEU A 7 -7.84 7.06 -16.44
C LEU A 7 -7.14 7.40 -15.13
N SER A 8 -7.82 7.31 -13.98
CA SER A 8 -7.21 7.56 -12.66
C SER A 8 -6.27 6.44 -12.23
N THR A 9 -6.54 5.20 -12.66
CA THR A 9 -5.81 4.00 -12.21
C THR A 9 -4.60 3.66 -13.10
N TYR A 10 -4.61 4.05 -14.38
CA TYR A 10 -3.55 3.74 -15.36
C TYR A 10 -3.09 4.92 -16.23
N GLY A 11 -3.61 6.13 -15.99
CA GLY A 11 -3.27 7.31 -16.79
C GLY A 11 -1.86 7.82 -16.50
N ASP A 12 -1.08 8.06 -17.57
CA ASP A 12 0.18 8.79 -17.47
C ASP A 12 -0.12 10.25 -17.05
N PRO A 13 0.39 10.72 -15.88
CA PRO A 13 0.11 12.06 -15.38
C PRO A 13 0.54 13.17 -16.35
N ASP A 14 1.53 12.92 -17.21
CA ASP A 14 2.02 13.89 -18.19
C ASP A 14 1.00 14.16 -19.31
N THR A 15 0.00 13.28 -19.46
CA THR A 15 -1.07 13.42 -20.45
C THR A 15 -2.25 14.28 -19.96
N LEU A 16 -2.36 14.50 -18.65
CA LEU A 16 -3.46 15.27 -18.03
C LEU A 16 -3.61 16.69 -18.60
N PRO A 17 -2.54 17.46 -18.90
CA PRO A 17 -2.68 18.80 -19.49
C PRO A 17 -3.26 18.78 -20.91
N ALA A 18 -3.07 17.70 -21.67
CA ALA A 18 -3.63 17.56 -23.02
C ALA A 18 -5.10 17.14 -22.95
N VAL A 19 -5.44 16.21 -22.05
CA VAL A 19 -6.82 15.77 -21.81
C VAL A 19 -7.69 16.95 -21.34
N ARG A 20 -7.18 17.75 -20.39
CA ARG A 20 -7.89 18.92 -19.84
C ARG A 20 -8.18 19.99 -20.89
N ARG A 21 -7.20 20.33 -21.75
CA ARG A 21 -7.41 21.26 -22.88
C ARG A 21 -8.46 20.77 -23.87
N THR A 22 -8.56 19.46 -24.06
CA THR A 22 -9.55 18.86 -24.95
C THR A 22 -10.94 18.92 -24.34
N LEU A 23 -11.06 18.64 -23.05
CA LEU A 23 -12.30 18.74 -22.29
C LEU A 23 -12.81 20.19 -22.23
N ASP A 24 -11.93 21.16 -22.00
CA ASP A 24 -12.27 22.59 -21.98
C ASP A 24 -12.81 23.07 -23.33
N ARG A 25 -12.29 22.53 -24.45
CA ARG A 25 -12.78 22.82 -25.80
C ARG A 25 -14.17 22.24 -26.06
N VAL A 26 -14.43 21.02 -25.57
CA VAL A 26 -15.76 20.40 -25.66
C VAL A 26 -16.77 21.18 -24.81
N ARG A 27 -16.37 21.59 -23.60
CA ARG A 27 -17.18 22.40 -22.67
C ARG A 27 -17.50 23.78 -23.23
N SER A 28 -16.55 24.39 -23.95
CA SER A 28 -16.74 25.70 -24.59
C SER A 28 -17.58 25.66 -25.87
N GLY A 29 -17.85 24.47 -26.43
CA GLY A 29 -18.65 24.26 -27.64
C GLY A 29 -20.10 23.83 -27.39
N ALA A 30 -20.45 23.46 -26.17
CA ALA A 30 -21.78 22.98 -25.82
C ALA A 30 -22.59 24.11 -25.18
N ASN A 31 -23.33 24.86 -26.02
CA ASN A 31 -24.51 25.60 -25.57
C ASN A 31 -25.75 24.74 -25.86
N ASP A 32 -25.67 23.46 -25.50
CA ASP A 32 -26.68 22.44 -25.75
C ASP A 32 -27.39 22.12 -24.41
N PRO A 33 -28.69 22.43 -24.28
CA PRO A 33 -29.46 22.18 -23.06
C PRO A 33 -29.44 20.71 -22.59
N LEU A 34 -29.24 19.75 -23.49
CA LEU A 34 -29.15 18.32 -23.14
C LEU A 34 -27.81 17.95 -22.50
N ALA A 35 -26.73 18.67 -22.85
CA ALA A 35 -25.44 18.52 -22.19
C ALA A 35 -25.49 19.09 -20.76
N ASP A 36 -26.23 20.18 -20.54
CA ASP A 36 -26.44 20.77 -19.22
C ASP A 36 -27.25 19.86 -18.30
N ASP A 37 -28.25 19.15 -18.83
CA ASP A 37 -29.05 18.17 -18.09
C ASP A 37 -28.23 16.93 -17.72
N SER A 38 -27.41 16.44 -18.66
CA SER A 38 -26.46 15.36 -18.42
C SER A 38 -25.40 15.74 -17.38
N ILE A 39 -24.95 17.01 -17.39
CA ILE A 39 -24.01 17.54 -16.39
C ILE A 39 -24.67 17.58 -15.01
N ARG A 40 -25.91 18.06 -14.89
CA ARG A 40 -26.64 18.06 -13.61
C ARG A 40 -26.91 16.66 -13.08
N GLU A 41 -27.21 15.72 -13.97
CA GLU A 41 -27.41 14.33 -13.58
C GLU A 41 -26.11 13.69 -13.06
N LEU A 42 -24.97 14.04 -13.67
CA LEU A 42 -23.65 13.63 -13.19
C LEU A 42 -23.27 14.31 -11.87
N GLU A 43 -23.58 15.59 -11.68
CA GLU A 43 -23.36 16.31 -10.41
C GLU A 43 -24.16 15.67 -9.27
N ARG A 44 -25.46 15.38 -9.48
CA ARG A 44 -26.27 14.69 -8.48
C ARG A 44 -25.78 13.27 -8.18
N ALA A 45 -25.30 12.55 -9.19
CA ALA A 45 -24.74 11.22 -9.00
C ALA A 45 -23.41 11.26 -8.23
N ILE A 46 -22.61 12.33 -8.37
CA ILE A 46 -21.42 12.56 -7.56
C ILE A 46 -21.84 12.82 -6.12
N ASP A 47 -22.83 13.70 -5.87
CA ASP A 47 -23.35 13.98 -4.53
C ASP A 47 -23.95 12.73 -3.84
N GLU A 48 -24.60 11.83 -4.59
CA GLU A 48 -25.12 10.56 -4.06
C GLU A 48 -24.03 9.49 -3.84
N LEU A 49 -22.91 9.58 -4.56
CA LEU A 49 -21.77 8.66 -4.44
C LEU A 49 -20.70 9.13 -3.45
N GLU A 50 -20.68 10.42 -3.12
CA GLU A 50 -19.97 10.97 -1.95
C GLU A 50 -20.70 10.53 -0.67
N PHE A 51 -20.71 9.22 -0.44
CA PHE A 51 -20.87 8.62 0.87
C PHE A 51 -19.69 9.08 1.73
N ASP A 52 -20.04 9.85 2.77
CA ASP A 52 -19.20 10.32 3.87
C ASP A 52 -17.94 11.10 3.44
N GLU A 53 -18.09 12.43 3.35
CA GLU A 53 -16.99 13.39 3.56
C GLU A 53 -16.41 13.32 5.00
N ASP A 54 -16.39 12.14 5.63
CA ASP A 54 -15.32 11.75 6.55
C ASP A 54 -14.10 11.34 5.70
N VAL A 55 -13.67 12.22 4.79
CA VAL A 55 -12.29 12.22 4.33
C VAL A 55 -11.49 12.67 5.54
N ASP A 56 -11.18 11.69 6.39
CA ASP A 56 -10.25 11.74 7.51
C ASP A 56 -9.21 12.79 7.17
N ALA A 57 -9.31 13.96 7.80
CA ALA A 57 -8.35 15.05 7.63
C ALA A 57 -7.03 14.44 8.05
N GLY A 58 -6.29 13.92 7.06
CA GLY A 58 -5.43 12.76 7.26
C GLY A 58 -4.58 12.96 8.50
N LYS A 59 -4.68 12.04 9.46
CA LYS A 59 -4.00 12.14 10.75
C LYS A 59 -2.62 12.74 10.55
N THR A 60 -2.33 13.81 11.28
CA THR A 60 -1.03 14.45 11.24
C THR A 60 0.06 13.44 11.59
N ALA A 61 1.29 13.71 11.16
CA ALA A 61 2.43 12.87 11.52
C ALA A 61 2.60 12.72 13.04
N GLU A 62 2.13 13.67 13.83
CA GLU A 62 2.16 13.61 15.29
C GLU A 62 1.07 12.67 15.85
N GLU A 63 -0.15 12.74 15.34
CA GLU A 63 -1.25 11.84 15.74
C GLU A 63 -0.92 10.39 15.40
N LEU A 64 -0.38 10.13 14.20
CA LEU A 64 0.07 8.79 13.82
C LEU A 64 1.19 8.27 14.73
N ARG A 65 2.11 9.14 15.16
CA ARG A 65 3.19 8.74 16.07
C ARG A 65 2.65 8.35 17.44
N ARG A 66 1.70 9.11 17.98
CA ARG A 66 1.04 8.80 19.26
C ARG A 66 0.26 7.49 19.17
N GLU A 67 -0.51 7.30 18.10
CA GLU A 67 -1.26 6.07 17.88
C GLU A 67 -0.35 4.84 17.75
N ILE A 68 0.79 4.96 17.07
CA ILE A 68 1.79 3.89 16.99
C ILE A 68 2.37 3.57 18.38
N GLU A 69 2.59 4.57 19.22
CA GLU A 69 3.09 4.37 20.59
C GLU A 69 2.05 3.66 21.46
N ASP A 70 0.80 4.08 21.40
CA ASP A 70 -0.30 3.45 22.13
C ASP A 70 -0.49 1.98 21.70
N LEU A 71 -0.49 1.72 20.39
CA LEU A 71 -0.58 0.36 19.86
C LEU A 71 0.61 -0.51 20.27
N ARG A 72 1.80 0.07 20.45
CA ARG A 72 2.98 -0.65 20.96
C ARG A 72 2.81 -1.00 22.44
N HIS A 73 2.30 -0.09 23.26
CA HIS A 73 2.00 -0.36 24.66
C HIS A 73 0.93 -1.45 24.80
N GLU A 74 -0.14 -1.39 24.01
CA GLU A 74 -1.19 -2.39 24.03
C GLU A 74 -0.67 -3.76 23.57
N ASN A 75 0.12 -3.79 22.49
CA ASN A 75 0.80 -5.03 22.09
C ASN A 75 1.71 -5.58 23.18
N ALA A 76 2.44 -4.74 23.91
CA ALA A 76 3.30 -5.19 25.00
C ALA A 76 2.48 -5.85 26.13
N ARG A 77 1.35 -5.24 26.52
CA ARG A 77 0.42 -5.81 27.51
C ARG A 77 -0.15 -7.14 27.07
N LEU A 78 -0.69 -7.19 25.84
CA LEU A 78 -1.27 -8.42 25.30
C LEU A 78 -0.24 -9.55 25.22
N ARG A 79 1.01 -9.24 24.84
CA ARG A 79 2.10 -10.22 24.79
C ARG A 79 2.46 -10.78 26.17
N GLU A 80 2.40 -9.95 27.21
CA GLU A 80 2.58 -10.38 28.59
C GLU A 80 1.42 -11.28 29.05
N GLU A 81 0.18 -10.87 28.78
CA GLU A 81 -1.03 -11.64 29.12
C GLU A 81 -1.03 -13.04 28.50
N ILE A 82 -0.63 -13.14 27.22
CA ILE A 82 -0.55 -14.42 26.50
C ILE A 82 0.78 -15.16 26.73
N GLY A 83 1.67 -14.66 27.59
CA GLY A 83 2.93 -15.33 27.94
C GLY A 83 3.94 -15.46 26.79
N LEU A 84 3.85 -14.63 25.76
CA LEU A 84 4.81 -14.61 24.65
C LEU A 84 6.04 -13.79 25.04
N SER A 85 6.97 -14.41 25.77
CA SER A 85 8.29 -13.83 26.05
C SER A 85 9.03 -13.52 24.74
N GLY A 86 9.51 -12.29 24.60
CA GLY A 86 10.05 -11.71 23.37
C GLY A 86 11.42 -12.22 22.96
N GLU A 87 11.68 -13.52 23.02
CA GLU A 87 12.89 -14.07 22.44
C GLU A 87 12.74 -14.09 20.91
N PRO A 88 13.69 -13.50 20.15
CA PRO A 88 13.72 -13.68 18.72
C PRO A 88 13.79 -15.16 18.45
N TYR A 89 12.91 -15.67 17.59
CA TYR A 89 12.89 -17.06 17.17
C TYR A 89 14.30 -17.45 16.70
N ARG A 90 15.04 -18.13 17.59
CA ARG A 90 16.32 -18.75 17.24
C ARG A 90 15.98 -20.14 16.76
N LYS A 91 16.13 -20.35 15.46
CA LYS A 91 16.06 -21.69 14.86
C LYS A 91 16.97 -22.62 15.68
N GLY A 92 16.39 -23.66 16.29
CA GLY A 92 17.12 -24.56 17.18
C GLY A 92 18.32 -25.20 16.46
N ALA A 93 19.44 -25.35 17.16
CA ALA A 93 20.69 -25.92 16.62
C ALA A 93 20.56 -27.39 16.12
N SER A 94 19.41 -28.02 16.31
CA SER A 94 19.08 -29.38 15.87
C SER A 94 18.48 -29.44 14.47
N GLU A 95 18.17 -28.31 13.83
CA GLU A 95 17.64 -28.31 12.47
C GLU A 95 18.77 -28.22 11.45
N LYS A 96 18.74 -29.09 10.43
CA LYS A 96 19.74 -29.18 9.35
C LYS A 96 20.17 -27.77 8.89
N LEU A 97 21.48 -27.56 8.77
CA LEU A 97 22.09 -26.30 8.34
C LEU A 97 21.33 -25.71 7.13
N GLY A 98 20.70 -24.56 7.34
CA GLY A 98 19.90 -23.88 6.32
C GLY A 98 20.78 -23.31 5.21
N ARG A 99 20.27 -23.28 3.98
CA ARG A 99 20.98 -22.75 2.79
C ARG A 99 21.61 -21.36 3.03
N ASN A 100 20.98 -20.53 3.84
CA ASN A 100 21.41 -19.14 4.09
C ASN A 100 22.25 -18.96 5.36
N ASP A 101 22.41 -20.00 6.17
CA ASP A 101 23.14 -19.93 7.44
C ASP A 101 24.64 -19.72 7.18
N PRO A 102 25.41 -19.20 8.16
CA PRO A 102 26.87 -19.18 8.08
C PRO A 102 27.42 -20.57 7.77
N CYS A 103 28.38 -20.64 6.86
CA CYS A 103 28.96 -21.92 6.48
C CYS A 103 29.80 -22.51 7.62
N TRP A 104 29.70 -23.83 7.81
CA TRP A 104 30.42 -24.58 8.86
C TRP A 104 31.95 -24.46 8.79
N CYS A 105 32.53 -24.09 7.64
CA CYS A 105 33.98 -23.89 7.46
C CYS A 105 34.55 -22.61 8.11
N GLY A 106 33.72 -21.80 8.78
CA GLY A 106 34.17 -20.57 9.45
C GLY A 106 34.49 -19.40 8.51
N SER A 107 34.19 -19.50 7.21
CA SER A 107 34.49 -18.42 6.23
C SER A 107 33.63 -17.16 6.37
N GLY A 108 32.61 -17.16 7.23
CA GLY A 108 31.61 -16.09 7.34
C GLY A 108 30.66 -15.98 6.14
N ARG A 109 30.83 -16.80 5.10
CA ARG A 109 29.96 -16.82 3.91
C ARG A 109 28.70 -17.65 4.17
N LYS A 110 27.60 -17.33 3.49
CA LYS A 110 26.37 -18.16 3.51
C LYS A 110 26.67 -19.56 2.95
N TYR A 111 26.14 -20.62 3.57
CA TYR A 111 26.34 -22.02 3.20
C TYR A 111 26.09 -22.30 1.71
N LYS A 112 25.02 -21.72 1.14
CA LYS A 112 24.71 -21.81 -0.31
C LYS A 112 25.79 -21.30 -1.26
N ARG A 113 26.64 -20.39 -0.79
CA ARG A 113 27.72 -19.77 -1.57
C ARG A 113 29.10 -20.37 -1.25
N CYS A 114 29.14 -21.35 -0.36
CA CYS A 114 30.36 -21.95 0.12
C CYS A 114 30.32 -23.46 -0.12
N HIS A 115 29.93 -24.28 0.87
CA HIS A 115 30.03 -25.73 0.77
C HIS A 115 28.76 -26.46 0.29
N LEU A 116 27.62 -25.77 0.11
CA LEU A 116 26.36 -26.44 -0.30
C LEU A 116 26.53 -27.31 -1.56
N LYS A 117 27.28 -26.84 -2.56
CA LYS A 117 27.48 -27.59 -3.80
C LYS A 117 28.35 -28.83 -3.60
N SER A 118 29.33 -28.76 -2.70
CA SER A 118 30.25 -29.85 -2.36
C SER A 118 29.60 -30.88 -1.44
N ASP A 119 28.69 -30.45 -0.57
CA ASP A 119 27.98 -31.33 0.36
C ASP A 119 26.76 -32.03 -0.32
N GLN A 120 26.34 -31.57 -1.50
CA GLN A 120 25.23 -32.12 -2.30
C GLN A 120 25.69 -32.92 -3.53
N SER A 121 27.00 -33.07 -3.74
CA SER A 121 27.61 -33.80 -4.87
C SER A 121 28.00 -35.22 -4.50
#